data_AF-A0A1F8QUM1-F1
#
_entry.id   AF-A0A1F8QUM1-F1
#
_cell.length_a   1.000
_cell.length_b   1.000
_cell.length_c   1.000
_cell.angle_alpha   90.00
_cell.angle_beta   90.00
_cell.angle_gamma   90.00
#
_symmetry.space_group_name_H-M   'P 1'
#
loop_
_entity.id
_entity.type
_entity.pdbx_description
1 polymer ?
#
loop_
_entity_poly.entity_id
_entity_poly.type
_entity_poly.pdbx_seq_one_letter_code
_entity_poly.pdbx_strand_id
1 'polypeptide(L)'
;MTSQIRRACVSIPANIAEGCGRDGNAELSRFLQIALGSATELEYHVLLARDLDMLTAKDHDWLNSQIDEITKMLISLIQKIRQS
;
A
#
# COMPACT_ATOMS: atom_id res chain seq x y z
N MET A 1 6.54 12.64 10.31
CA MET A 1 6.42 12.01 8.97
C MET A 1 7.05 10.63 8.94
N THR A 2 8.32 10.45 9.33
CA THR A 2 9.01 9.13 9.32
C THR A 2 8.25 8.02 10.06
N SER A 3 7.63 8.31 11.20
CA SER A 3 6.80 7.35 11.93
C SER A 3 5.54 6.94 11.18
N GLN A 4 4.89 7.87 10.45
CA GLN A 4 3.71 7.57 9.64
C GLN A 4 4.08 6.73 8.41
N ILE A 5 5.15 7.11 7.69
CA ILE A 5 5.69 6.32 6.57
C ILE A 5 5.99 4.88 7.01
N ARG A 6 6.72 4.70 8.12
CA ARG A 6 7.03 3.36 8.64
C ARG A 6 5.77 2.57 8.99
N ARG A 7 4.76 3.21 9.58
CA ARG A 7 3.49 2.54 9.88
C ARG A 7 2.76 2.12 8.62
N ALA A 8 2.60 3.01 7.65
CA ALA A 8 1.95 2.72 6.37
C ALA A 8 2.68 1.59 5.63
N CYS A 9 4.00 1.67 5.50
CA CYS A 9 4.83 0.62 4.88
C CYS A 9 4.65 -0.75 5.53
N VAL A 10 4.68 -0.84 6.87
CA VAL A 10 4.55 -2.12 7.60
C VAL A 10 3.10 -2.63 7.56
N SER A 11 2.12 -1.73 7.52
CA SER A 11 0.70 -2.06 7.47
C SER A 11 0.30 -2.79 6.18
N ILE A 12 0.91 -2.47 5.03
CA ILE A 12 0.62 -3.12 3.75
C ILE A 12 0.81 -4.65 3.82
N PRO A 13 2.02 -5.19 4.06
CA PRO A 13 2.23 -6.64 4.13
C PRO A 13 1.54 -7.27 5.35
N ALA A 14 1.41 -6.55 6.47
CA ALA A 14 0.72 -7.06 7.65
C ALA A 14 -0.75 -7.36 7.36
N ASN A 15 -1.47 -6.45 6.68
CA ASN A 15 -2.86 -6.68 6.31
C ASN A 15 -3.02 -7.76 5.23
N ILE A 16 -2.09 -7.87 4.27
CA ILE A 16 -2.09 -8.99 3.31
C ILE A 16 -1.99 -10.33 4.07
N ALA A 17 -1.00 -10.47 4.96
CA ALA A 17 -0.80 -11.68 5.74
C ALA A 17 -1.99 -11.99 6.66
N GLU A 18 -2.56 -10.97 7.31
CA GLU A 18 -3.74 -11.16 8.17
C GLU A 18 -4.95 -11.63 7.36
N GLY A 19 -5.21 -11.02 6.19
CA GLY A 19 -6.28 -11.43 5.29
C GLY A 19 -6.14 -12.87 4.81
N CYS A 20 -4.92 -13.30 4.46
CA CYS A 20 -4.64 -14.68 4.06
C CYS A 20 -4.89 -15.69 5.19
N GLY A 21 -4.85 -15.27 6.45
CA GLY A 21 -5.17 -16.09 7.61
C GLY A 21 -6.66 -16.10 7.99
N ARG A 22 -7.53 -15.41 7.23
CA ARG A 22 -8.98 -15.42 7.45
C ARG A 22 -9.68 -16.38 6.49
N ASP A 23 -10.85 -16.85 6.91
CA ASP A 23 -11.68 -17.72 6.10
C ASP A 23 -12.54 -16.90 5.11
N GLY A 24 -12.35 -17.20 3.83
CA GLY A 24 -13.22 -16.75 2.75
C GLY A 24 -12.78 -15.46 2.02
N ASN A 25 -13.26 -15.35 0.79
CA ASN A 25 -12.92 -14.27 -0.14
C ASN A 25 -13.37 -12.89 0.35
N ALA A 26 -14.47 -12.82 1.11
CA ALA A 26 -14.98 -11.56 1.65
C ALA A 26 -14.01 -10.93 2.66
N GLU A 27 -13.53 -11.73 3.63
CA GLU A 27 -12.58 -11.27 4.64
C GLU A 27 -11.21 -10.95 4.03
N LEU A 28 -10.71 -11.81 3.15
CA LEU A 28 -9.47 -11.54 2.42
C LEU A 28 -9.58 -10.22 1.63
N SER A 29 -10.68 -10.00 0.92
CA SER A 29 -10.91 -8.75 0.18
C SER A 29 -10.93 -7.53 1.10
N ARG A 30 -11.55 -7.62 2.29
CA ARG A 30 -11.58 -6.55 3.28
C ARG A 30 -10.17 -6.15 3.74
N PHE A 31 -9.33 -7.13 4.08
CA PHE A 31 -7.96 -6.88 4.49
C PHE A 31 -7.08 -6.32 3.36
N LEU A 32 -7.25 -6.81 2.14
CA LEU A 32 -6.55 -6.24 0.98
C LEU A 32 -6.95 -4.79 0.70
N GLN A 33 -8.20 -4.39 0.97
CA GLN A 33 -8.60 -2.98 0.90
C GLN A 33 -7.90 -2.12 1.96
N ILE A 34 -7.68 -2.65 3.17
CA ILE A 34 -6.91 -1.94 4.22
C ILE A 34 -5.44 -1.80 3.79
N ALA A 35 -4.86 -2.84 3.21
CA ALA A 35 -3.52 -2.79 2.62
C ALA A 35 -3.43 -1.73 1.52
N LEU A 36 -4.43 -1.66 0.63
CA LEU A 36 -4.53 -0.64 -0.41
C LEU A 36 -4.62 0.78 0.17
N GLY A 37 -5.44 0.99 1.20
CA GLY A 37 -5.51 2.28 1.89
C GLY A 37 -4.17 2.70 2.50
N SER A 38 -3.42 1.74 3.06
CA SER A 38 -2.07 1.99 3.58
C SER A 38 -1.06 2.34 2.46
N ALA A 39 -1.19 1.74 1.27
CA ALA A 39 -0.36 2.08 0.12
C ALA A 39 -0.62 3.51 -0.39
N THR A 40 -1.90 3.92 -0.45
CA THR A 40 -2.28 5.29 -0.82
C THR A 40 -1.82 6.33 0.21
N GLU A 41 -1.89 6.02 1.51
CA GLU A 41 -1.33 6.90 2.55
C GLU A 41 0.19 7.04 2.41
N LEU A 42 0.88 5.94 2.11
CA LEU A 42 2.32 5.94 1.86
C LEU A 42 2.69 6.79 0.63
N GLU A 43 1.96 6.65 -0.47
CA GLU A 43 2.11 7.46 -1.69
C GLU A 43 2.03 8.96 -1.37
N TYR A 44 0.99 9.36 -0.64
CA TYR A 44 0.82 10.75 -0.20
C TYR A 44 2.00 11.24 0.65
N HIS A 45 2.50 10.41 1.58
CA HIS A 45 3.63 10.81 2.41
C HIS A 45 4.95 10.91 1.64
N VAL A 46 5.16 10.11 0.60
CA VAL A 46 6.31 10.22 -0.30
C VAL A 46 6.22 11.50 -1.14
N LEU A 47 5.05 11.82 -1.67
CA LEU A 47 4.80 13.09 -2.37
C LEU A 47 5.07 14.29 -1.44
N LEU A 48 4.49 14.28 -0.24
CA LEU A 48 4.69 15.37 0.72
C LEU A 48 6.16 15.50 1.16
N ALA A 49 6.89 14.39 1.30
CA ALA A 49 8.32 14.42 1.62
C ALA A 49 9.14 15.07 0.50
N ARG A 50 8.77 14.84 -0.76
CA ARG A 50 9.37 15.55 -1.90
C ARG A 50 9.03 17.05 -1.88
N ASP A 51 7.77 17.42 -1.64
CA ASP A 51 7.34 18.82 -1.61
C ASP A 51 7.99 19.63 -0.48
N LEU A 52 8.44 18.95 0.57
CA LEU A 52 9.20 19.53 1.68
C LEU A 52 10.73 19.46 1.49
N ASP A 53 11.19 19.17 0.26
CA ASP A 53 12.61 19.01 -0.10
C ASP A 53 13.36 17.97 0.74
N MET A 54 12.65 16.98 1.30
CA MET A 54 13.23 15.89 2.09
C MET A 54 13.67 14.69 1.22
N LEU A 55 13.23 14.65 -0.04
CA LEU A 55 13.58 13.63 -1.03
C LEU A 55 14.07 14.30 -2.31
N THR A 56 15.09 13.72 -2.93
CA THR A 56 15.46 14.11 -4.29
C THR A 56 14.36 13.67 -5.27
N ALA A 57 14.26 14.33 -6.43
CA ALA A 57 13.32 13.91 -7.47
C ALA A 57 13.55 12.44 -7.87
N LYS A 58 14.83 12.01 -7.95
CA LYS A 58 15.19 10.63 -8.27
C LYS A 58 14.69 9.63 -7.23
N ASP A 59 14.88 9.93 -5.93
CA ASP A 59 14.44 9.03 -4.86
C ASP A 59 12.91 8.99 -4.75
N HIS A 60 12.25 10.14 -4.94
CA HIS A 60 10.80 10.22 -5.03
C HIS A 60 10.27 9.34 -6.18
N ASP A 61 10.82 9.50 -7.39
CA ASP A 61 10.33 8.78 -8.57
C ASP A 61 10.53 7.26 -8.42
N TRP A 62 11.67 6.85 -7.84
CA TRP A 62 11.91 5.45 -7.52
C TRP A 62 10.92 4.92 -6.49
N LEU A 63 10.73 5.61 -5.34
CA LEU A 63 9.78 5.19 -4.31
C LEU A 63 8.34 5.14 -4.85
N ASN A 64 7.93 6.15 -5.62
CA ASN A 64 6.61 6.23 -6.20
C ASN A 64 6.36 5.09 -7.19
N SER A 65 7.37 4.70 -7.98
CA SER A 65 7.24 3.55 -8.90
C SER A 65 7.02 2.23 -8.14
N GLN A 66 7.68 2.05 -6.99
CA GLN A 66 7.48 0.85 -6.16
C GLN A 66 6.08 0.82 -5.56
N ILE A 67 5.58 1.97 -5.09
CA ILE A 67 4.24 2.09 -4.50
C ILE A 67 3.15 1.86 -5.56
N ASP A 68 3.32 2.41 -6.77
CA ASP A 68 2.41 2.21 -7.89
C ASP A 68 2.32 0.72 -8.31
N GLU A 69 3.46 0.02 -8.36
CA GLU A 69 3.49 -1.41 -8.64
C GLU A 69 2.70 -2.22 -7.60
N ILE A 70 2.93 -1.97 -6.30
CA ILE A 70 2.21 -2.62 -5.21
C ILE A 70 0.70 -2.31 -5.28
N THR A 71 0.35 -1.06 -5.55
CA THR A 71 -1.04 -0.60 -5.67
C THR A 71 -1.76 -1.35 -6.79
N LYS A 72 -1.13 -1.47 -7.98
CA LYS A 72 -1.67 -2.23 -9.11
C LYS A 72 -1.85 -3.71 -8.80
N MET A 73 -0.87 -4.32 -8.12
CA MET A 73 -0.96 -5.72 -7.69
C MET A 73 -2.13 -5.94 -6.72
N LEU A 74 -2.29 -5.05 -5.73
CA LEU A 74 -3.40 -5.11 -4.77
C LEU A 74 -4.76 -4.98 -5.45
N ILE A 75 -4.91 -4.01 -6.37
CA ILE A 75 -6.17 -3.80 -7.10
C ILE A 75 -6.53 -5.04 -7.93
N SER A 76 -5.57 -5.59 -8.68
CA SER A 76 -5.78 -6.80 -9.49
C SER A 76 -6.20 -7.99 -8.62
N LEU A 77 -5.54 -8.19 -7.47
CA LEU A 77 -5.85 -9.26 -6.54
C LEU A 77 -7.25 -9.10 -5.91
N ILE A 78 -7.61 -7.89 -5.46
CA ILE A 78 -8.94 -7.58 -4.92
C ILE A 78 -10.03 -7.88 -5.94
N GLN A 79 -9.83 -7.48 -7.20
CA GLN A 79 -10.78 -7.74 -8.28
C GLN A 79 -10.96 -9.24 -8.52
N LYS A 80 -9.85 -10.00 -8.54
CA LYS A 80 -9.88 -11.45 -8.76
C LYS A 80 -10.63 -12.19 -7.65
N ILE A 81 -10.40 -11.83 -6.40
CA ILE A 81 -11.03 -12.46 -5.22
C ILE A 81 -12.53 -12.19 -5.17
N ARG A 82 -12.98 -11.00 -5.56
CA ARG A 82 -14.41 -10.65 -5.58
C ARG A 82 -15.21 -11.35 -6.68
N GLN A 83 -14.54 -11.82 -7.72
CA GLN A 83 -15.14 -12.56 -8.83
C GLN A 83 -15.14 -14.08 -8.61
N SER A 84 -14.56 -14.55 -7.49
CA SER A 84 -14.40 -15.96 -7.14
C SER A 84 -15.42 -16.36 -6.08
#